data_AF-A0A428XN53-F1
#
_entry.id   AF-A0A428XN53-F1
#
_cell.length_a   1.000
_cell.length_b   1.000
_cell.length_c   1.000
_cell.angle_alpha   90.00
_cell.angle_beta   90.00
_cell.angle_gamma   90.00
#
_symmetry.space_group_name_H-M   'P 1'
#
loop_
_entity.id
_entity.type
_entity.pdbx_description
1 polymer ?
#
loop_
_entity_poly.entity_id
_entity_poly.type
_entity_poly.pdbx_seq_one_letter_code
_entity_poly.pdbx_strand_id
1 'polypeptide(L)'
;MTADARDRTTGSRSISVALTEDEILRRGLDTFAELGYEATTVRELARRLKVSHNFVNDRYGSKARFWRAVVDAAMRERGEELKAVIGELPDEELLVATVTRFYRAAAQTPDVNRLVADESVRDSDRLDYLHEHFIEPFWAGIRPTVERLMATGRMPRTAMDMVFFAITGPALAMTHEPLAYRLGRSRDWNVREREESAEAMANLVMRGLLPHRS
;
A
#
# COMPACT_ATOMS: atom_id res chain seq x y z
N MET A 1 46.97 48.86 28.76
CA MET A 1 46.70 49.36 27.39
C MET A 1 47.20 48.30 26.43
N THR A 2 46.40 47.29 26.06
CA THR A 2 45.27 47.24 25.09
C THR A 2 45.71 46.88 23.66
N ALA A 3 45.49 45.61 23.32
CA ALA A 3 45.35 44.96 22.00
C ALA A 3 45.02 43.48 22.33
N ASP A 4 44.18 42.67 21.67
CA ASP A 4 43.39 42.71 20.44
C ASP A 4 42.51 41.43 20.43
N ALA A 5 41.55 41.37 19.51
CA ALA A 5 40.96 40.19 18.87
C ALA A 5 39.71 39.49 19.46
N ARG A 6 38.55 39.94 18.97
CA ARG A 6 37.56 39.20 18.14
C ARG A 6 37.29 37.73 18.50
N ASP A 7 36.08 37.44 18.96
CA ASP A 7 34.97 36.86 18.16
C ASP A 7 35.30 35.51 17.52
N ARG A 8 34.68 34.44 18.05
CA ARG A 8 33.95 33.46 17.22
C ARG A 8 33.22 32.39 18.03
N THR A 9 32.03 32.10 17.52
CA THR A 9 31.28 30.83 17.59
C THR A 9 30.23 30.69 18.69
N THR A 10 29.18 31.50 18.56
CA THR A 10 27.82 31.06 18.84
C THR A 10 27.53 29.78 18.04
N GLY A 11 27.57 28.63 18.71
CA GLY A 11 27.13 27.36 18.15
C GLY A 11 25.65 27.45 17.81
N SER A 12 25.36 27.63 16.52
CA SER A 12 24.02 27.43 15.97
C SER A 12 23.68 25.94 16.10
N ARG A 13 23.07 25.57 17.24
CA ARG A 13 22.31 24.33 17.34
C ARG A 13 21.10 24.50 16.42
N SER A 14 21.25 24.07 15.18
CA SER A 14 20.11 23.78 14.32
C SER A 14 19.24 22.78 15.08
N ILE A 15 18.08 23.25 15.56
CA ILE A 15 17.04 22.39 16.10
C ILE A 15 16.52 21.58 14.90
N SER A 16 17.18 20.48 14.55
CA SER A 16 16.53 19.44 13.78
C SER A 16 15.59 18.75 14.77
N VAL A 17 14.30 19.02 14.66
CA VAL A 17 13.30 18.10 15.22
C VAL A 17 13.65 16.73 14.63
N ALA A 18 14.18 15.82 15.45
CA ALA A 18 14.53 14.49 15.00
C ALA A 18 13.21 13.83 14.59
N LEU A 19 13.02 13.60 13.28
CA LEU A 19 11.86 12.86 12.81
C LEU A 19 11.88 11.47 13.44
N THR A 20 10.72 11.00 13.89
CA THR A 20 10.57 9.60 14.32
C THR A 20 10.70 8.68 13.12
N GLU A 21 11.06 7.41 13.36
CA GLU A 21 11.15 6.40 12.30
C GLU A 21 9.84 6.32 11.50
N ASP A 22 8.70 6.30 12.19
CA ASP A 22 7.37 6.24 11.56
C ASP A 22 7.12 7.44 10.64
N GLU A 23 7.49 8.65 11.05
CA GLU A 23 7.31 9.84 10.22
C GLU A 23 8.25 9.85 9.01
N ILE A 24 9.45 9.28 9.14
CA ILE A 24 10.39 9.10 8.02
C ILE A 24 9.79 8.12 7.00
N LEU A 25 9.31 6.97 7.47
CA LEU A 25 8.76 5.92 6.60
C LEU A 25 7.47 6.38 5.93
N ARG A 26 6.58 7.07 6.66
CA ARG A 26 5.35 7.65 6.11
C ARG A 26 5.64 8.67 5.00
N ARG A 27 6.55 9.62 5.23
CA ARG A 27 6.95 10.58 4.18
C ARG A 27 7.69 9.92 3.01
N GLY A 28 8.39 8.82 3.28
CA GLY A 28 8.98 7.97 2.26
C GLY A 28 7.90 7.36 1.36
N LEU A 29 6.84 6.80 1.96
CA LEU A 29 5.67 6.27 1.26
C LEU A 29 5.02 7.36 0.39
N ASP A 30 4.72 8.53 0.96
CA ASP A 30 4.14 9.66 0.23
C ASP A 30 4.97 10.00 -1.01
N THR A 31 6.30 10.04 -0.87
CA THR A 31 7.22 10.37 -1.96
C THR A 31 7.24 9.31 -3.06
N PHE A 32 7.32 8.03 -2.68
CA PHE A 32 7.32 6.94 -3.64
C PHE A 32 5.97 6.75 -4.33
N ALA A 33 4.85 6.96 -3.63
CA ALA A 33 3.52 6.91 -4.20
C ALA A 33 3.27 8.08 -5.16
N GLU A 34 3.80 9.27 -4.88
CA GLU A 34 3.63 10.44 -5.76
C GLU A 34 4.49 10.36 -7.03
N LEU A 35 5.77 9.98 -6.89
CA LEU A 35 6.75 10.07 -7.97
C LEU A 35 7.08 8.74 -8.64
N GLY A 36 6.76 7.62 -8.00
CA GLY A 36 7.28 6.30 -8.35
C GLY A 36 8.75 6.13 -7.96
N TYR A 37 9.23 4.87 -7.97
CA TYR A 37 10.59 4.55 -7.56
C TYR A 37 11.65 5.20 -8.47
N GLU A 38 11.48 5.12 -9.78
CA GLU A 38 12.51 5.54 -10.75
C GLU A 38 12.76 7.05 -10.74
N ALA A 39 11.69 7.86 -10.69
CA ALA A 39 11.82 9.31 -10.63
C ALA A 39 12.28 9.82 -9.26
N THR A 40 12.19 8.99 -8.21
CA THR A 40 12.62 9.35 -6.86
C THR A 40 14.14 9.27 -6.74
N THR A 41 14.79 10.36 -6.35
CA THR A 41 16.23 10.41 -6.06
C THR A 41 16.49 10.49 -4.56
N VAL A 42 17.67 10.04 -4.09
CA VAL A 42 18.08 10.18 -2.68
C VAL A 42 18.07 11.64 -2.23
N ARG A 43 18.48 12.56 -3.11
CA ARG A 43 18.46 13.99 -2.84
C ARG A 43 17.03 14.53 -2.66
N GLU A 44 16.09 14.06 -3.48
CA GLU A 44 14.68 14.45 -3.37
C GLU A 44 14.06 13.92 -2.07
N LEU A 45 14.38 12.67 -1.69
CA LEU A 45 13.96 12.11 -0.40
C LEU A 45 14.50 12.92 0.77
N ALA A 46 15.80 13.22 0.77
CA ALA A 46 16.41 14.03 1.82
C ALA A 46 15.77 15.44 1.92
N ARG A 47 15.46 16.06 0.78
CA ARG A 47 14.79 17.36 0.71
C ARG A 47 13.39 17.30 1.31
N ARG A 48 12.56 16.32 0.93
CA ARG A 48 11.18 16.15 1.45
C ARG A 48 11.15 15.79 2.93
N LEU A 49 12.11 14.97 3.37
CA LEU A 49 12.32 14.63 4.78
C LEU A 49 12.92 15.78 5.59
N LYS A 50 13.47 16.83 4.94
CA LYS A 50 14.18 17.94 5.61
C LYS A 50 15.38 17.47 6.45
N VAL A 51 16.11 16.47 5.93
CA VAL A 51 17.30 15.85 6.54
C VAL A 51 18.55 16.12 5.70
N SER A 52 19.72 15.69 6.17
CA SER A 52 20.97 15.79 5.40
C SER A 52 20.90 14.96 4.12
N HIS A 53 21.64 15.38 3.08
CA HIS A 53 21.65 14.71 1.78
C HIS A 53 22.20 13.27 1.83
N ASN A 54 22.97 12.92 2.88
CA ASN A 54 23.50 11.58 3.10
C ASN A 54 22.58 10.70 3.95
N PHE A 55 21.54 11.27 4.59
CA PHE A 55 20.71 10.57 5.58
C PHE A 55 20.23 9.19 5.13
N VAL A 56 19.69 9.07 3.91
CA VAL A 56 19.18 7.78 3.40
C VAL A 56 20.31 6.76 3.26
N ASN A 57 21.47 7.18 2.79
CA ASN A 57 22.63 6.31 2.65
C ASN A 57 23.23 5.97 4.02
N ASP A 58 23.31 6.90 4.94
CA ASP A 58 23.87 6.65 6.27
C ASP A 58 22.96 5.72 7.10
N ARG A 59 21.63 5.90 7.00
CA ARG A 59 20.65 5.20 7.83
C ARG A 59 20.13 3.89 7.25
N TYR A 60 19.89 3.86 5.93
CA TYR A 60 19.32 2.71 5.21
C TYR A 60 20.29 2.13 4.19
N GLY A 61 21.34 2.86 3.81
CA GLY A 61 22.40 2.37 2.94
C GLY A 61 22.13 2.44 1.44
N SER A 62 20.87 2.48 1.00
CA SER A 62 20.51 2.75 -0.40
C SER A 62 19.04 3.15 -0.54
N LYS A 63 18.67 3.75 -1.70
CA LYS A 63 17.26 3.99 -2.06
C LYS A 63 16.44 2.70 -2.06
N ALA A 64 16.98 1.60 -2.56
CA ALA A 64 16.31 0.30 -2.59
C ALA A 64 16.02 -0.24 -1.18
N ARG A 65 17.00 -0.17 -0.26
CA ARG A 65 16.78 -0.58 1.13
C ARG A 65 15.80 0.32 1.86
N PHE A 66 15.84 1.63 1.60
CA PHE A 66 14.86 2.54 2.17
C PHE A 66 13.45 2.27 1.65
N TRP A 67 13.29 2.02 0.34
CA TRP A 67 12.01 1.64 -0.25
C TRP A 67 11.45 0.36 0.39
N ARG A 68 12.28 -0.67 0.62
CA ARG A 68 11.85 -1.89 1.31
C ARG A 68 11.36 -1.60 2.73
N ALA A 69 12.11 -0.80 3.50
CA ALA A 69 11.71 -0.40 4.84
C ALA A 69 10.37 0.36 4.86
N VAL A 70 10.15 1.23 3.87
CA VAL A 70 8.88 1.95 3.68
C VAL A 70 7.72 0.98 3.40
N VAL A 71 7.92 0.05 2.46
CA VAL A 71 6.91 -0.96 2.11
C VAL A 71 6.61 -1.88 3.29
N ASP A 72 7.63 -2.34 4.01
CA ASP A 72 7.47 -3.21 5.18
C ASP A 72 6.63 -2.56 6.27
N ALA A 73 6.88 -1.28 6.56
CA ALA A 73 6.09 -0.55 7.55
C ALA A 73 4.64 -0.37 7.09
N ALA A 74 4.43 0.03 5.84
CA ALA A 74 3.10 0.26 5.32
C ALA A 74 2.27 -1.04 5.19
N MET A 75 2.91 -2.14 4.81
CA MET A 75 2.25 -3.45 4.72
C MET A 75 2.02 -4.08 6.09
N ARG A 76 2.86 -3.80 7.11
CA ARG A 76 2.62 -4.26 8.48
C ARG A 76 1.33 -3.68 9.04
N GLU A 77 1.13 -2.37 8.88
CA GLU A 77 -0.09 -1.67 9.29
C GLU A 77 -1.32 -2.32 8.64
N ARG A 78 -1.28 -2.54 7.32
CA ARG A 78 -2.32 -3.23 6.56
C ARG A 78 -2.51 -4.70 6.95
N GLY A 79 -1.44 -5.40 7.30
CA GLY A 79 -1.45 -6.82 7.66
C GLY A 79 -2.16 -7.08 8.99
N GLU A 80 -1.95 -6.22 10.00
CA GLU A 80 -2.70 -6.28 11.27
C GLU A 80 -4.21 -6.15 11.03
N GLU A 81 -4.58 -5.27 10.11
CA GLU A 81 -5.98 -5.12 9.70
C GLU A 81 -6.53 -6.33 8.98
N LEU A 82 -5.75 -7.25 8.42
CA LEU A 82 -6.20 -8.45 7.72
C LEU A 82 -6.21 -9.72 8.59
N LYS A 83 -5.49 -9.74 9.71
CA LYS A 83 -5.18 -10.94 10.52
C LYS A 83 -6.34 -11.67 11.22
N ALA A 84 -7.60 -11.26 11.10
CA ALA A 84 -8.68 -11.82 11.93
C ALA A 84 -9.87 -12.44 11.16
N VAL A 85 -9.63 -13.21 10.10
CA VAL A 85 -10.65 -14.18 9.63
C VAL A 85 -10.00 -15.55 9.56
N ILE A 86 -9.86 -16.17 10.74
CA ILE A 86 -9.63 -17.60 10.86
C ILE A 86 -10.75 -18.11 11.76
N GLY A 87 -11.73 -18.75 11.13
CA GLY A 87 -12.86 -19.39 11.75
C GLY A 87 -13.46 -20.40 10.78
N GLU A 88 -14.31 -21.29 11.29
CA GLU A 88 -14.99 -22.34 10.50
C GLU A 88 -16.16 -21.74 9.69
N LEU A 89 -15.89 -20.76 8.84
CA LEU A 89 -16.87 -20.24 7.90
C LEU A 89 -16.96 -21.16 6.67
N PRO A 90 -18.14 -21.32 6.06
CA PRO A 90 -18.26 -21.89 4.72
C PRO A 90 -17.40 -21.13 3.70
N ASP A 91 -16.88 -21.81 2.68
CA ASP A 91 -15.94 -21.25 1.71
C ASP A 91 -16.40 -19.94 1.07
N GLU A 92 -17.70 -19.82 0.74
CA GLU A 92 -18.28 -18.60 0.17
C GLU A 92 -18.23 -17.44 1.16
N GLU A 93 -18.67 -17.68 2.39
CA GLU A 93 -18.68 -16.68 3.45
C GLU A 93 -17.26 -16.26 3.84
N LEU A 94 -16.33 -17.23 3.88
CA LEU A 94 -14.92 -16.98 4.13
C LEU A 94 -14.30 -16.10 3.04
N LEU A 95 -14.59 -16.38 1.76
CA LEU A 95 -14.09 -15.58 0.66
C LEU A 95 -14.69 -14.16 0.68
N VAL A 96 -16.01 -14.04 0.88
CA VAL A 96 -16.69 -12.74 0.98
C VAL A 96 -16.13 -11.91 2.14
N ALA A 97 -15.95 -12.51 3.32
CA ALA A 97 -15.40 -11.84 4.49
C ALA A 97 -13.96 -11.38 4.24
N THR A 98 -13.13 -12.24 3.67
CA THR A 98 -11.73 -11.93 3.35
C THR A 98 -11.62 -10.80 2.33
N VAL A 99 -12.37 -10.87 1.23
CA VAL A 99 -12.35 -9.83 0.18
C VAL A 99 -12.91 -8.51 0.73
N THR A 100 -14.03 -8.53 1.45
CA THR A 100 -14.60 -7.31 2.04
C THR A 100 -13.60 -6.60 2.96
N ARG A 101 -12.90 -7.37 3.78
CA ARG A 101 -11.86 -6.86 4.67
C ARG A 101 -10.66 -6.30 3.93
N PHE A 102 -10.21 -7.00 2.87
CA PHE A 102 -9.17 -6.50 1.99
C PHE A 102 -9.54 -5.15 1.36
N TYR A 103 -10.78 -4.97 0.91
CA TYR A 103 -11.25 -3.71 0.35
C TYR A 103 -11.29 -2.58 1.38
N ARG A 104 -11.76 -2.86 2.61
CA ARG A 104 -11.74 -1.86 3.70
C ARG A 104 -10.31 -1.39 3.99
N ALA A 105 -9.38 -2.32 4.18
CA ALA A 105 -7.96 -2.02 4.42
C ALA A 105 -7.33 -1.25 3.23
N ALA A 106 -7.68 -1.63 2.01
CA ALA A 106 -7.23 -0.94 0.80
C ALA A 106 -7.74 0.52 0.74
N ALA A 107 -8.96 0.80 1.22
CA ALA A 107 -9.51 2.15 1.22
C ALA A 107 -8.87 3.08 2.26
N GLN A 108 -8.30 2.52 3.32
CA GLN A 108 -7.61 3.28 4.37
C GLN A 108 -6.15 3.61 4.01
N THR A 109 -5.55 2.86 3.08
CA THR A 109 -4.12 2.98 2.69
C THR A 109 -3.92 3.26 1.19
N PRO A 110 -4.44 4.38 0.65
CA PRO A 110 -4.43 4.66 -0.79
C PRO A 110 -3.02 4.79 -1.39
N ASP A 111 -2.05 5.29 -0.63
CA ASP A 111 -0.67 5.46 -1.11
C ASP A 111 0.06 4.12 -1.29
N VAL A 112 -0.26 3.13 -0.45
CA VAL A 112 0.24 1.75 -0.61
C VAL A 112 -0.31 1.14 -1.89
N ASN A 113 -1.62 1.29 -2.13
CA ASN A 113 -2.23 0.80 -3.36
C ASN A 113 -1.64 1.48 -4.60
N ARG A 114 -1.36 2.79 -4.54
CA ARG A 114 -0.74 3.50 -5.67
C ARG A 114 0.67 2.99 -5.96
N LEU A 115 1.48 2.81 -4.91
CA LEU A 115 2.81 2.23 -5.03
C LEU A 115 2.77 0.82 -5.64
N VAL A 116 1.85 -0.03 -5.17
CA VAL A 116 1.68 -1.39 -5.70
C VAL A 116 1.17 -1.38 -7.15
N ALA A 117 0.19 -0.52 -7.47
CA ALA A 117 -0.33 -0.37 -8.83
C ALA A 117 0.78 0.03 -9.81
N ASP A 118 1.59 1.02 -9.43
CA ASP A 118 2.74 1.42 -10.22
C ASP A 118 3.75 0.27 -10.38
N GLU A 119 4.09 -0.45 -9.32
CA GLU A 119 5.10 -1.50 -9.45
C GLU A 119 4.60 -2.73 -10.22
N SER A 120 3.30 -3.08 -10.09
CA SER A 120 2.70 -4.27 -10.71
C SER A 120 2.69 -4.31 -12.24
N VAL A 121 2.92 -3.17 -12.90
CA VAL A 121 2.99 -3.09 -14.38
C VAL A 121 4.43 -3.11 -14.90
N ARG A 122 5.41 -3.30 -14.00
CA ARG A 122 6.85 -3.29 -14.32
C ARG A 122 7.49 -4.60 -13.87
N ASP A 123 8.33 -5.16 -14.74
CA ASP A 123 9.18 -6.28 -14.38
C ASP A 123 10.40 -5.76 -13.60
N SER A 124 10.46 -6.02 -12.29
CA SER A 124 11.46 -5.41 -11.40
C SER A 124 11.72 -6.21 -10.12
N ASP A 125 12.91 -6.02 -9.53
CA ASP A 125 13.27 -6.54 -8.20
C ASP A 125 12.30 -6.10 -7.08
N ARG A 126 11.56 -5.01 -7.29
CA ARG A 126 10.59 -4.49 -6.33
C ARG A 126 9.27 -5.23 -6.44
N LEU A 127 8.87 -5.60 -7.66
CA LEU A 127 7.74 -6.50 -7.86
C LEU A 127 8.07 -7.88 -7.26
N ASP A 128 9.28 -8.40 -7.46
CA ASP A 128 9.72 -9.65 -6.83
C ASP A 128 9.60 -9.58 -5.31
N TYR A 129 10.07 -8.47 -4.72
CA TYR A 129 9.96 -8.23 -3.28
C TYR A 129 8.49 -8.17 -2.80
N LEU A 130 7.62 -7.44 -3.52
CA LEU A 130 6.19 -7.38 -3.20
C LEU A 130 5.53 -8.76 -3.30
N HIS A 131 5.91 -9.52 -4.33
CA HIS A 131 5.38 -10.84 -4.60
C HIS A 131 5.74 -11.82 -3.49
N GLU A 132 7.04 -11.95 -3.20
CA GLU A 132 7.57 -12.87 -2.20
C GLU A 132 7.05 -12.59 -0.78
N HIS A 133 7.03 -11.31 -0.38
CA HIS A 133 6.80 -10.96 1.02
C HIS A 133 5.34 -10.64 1.36
N PHE A 134 4.51 -10.28 0.39
CA PHE A 134 3.15 -9.81 0.67
C PHE A 134 2.07 -10.45 -0.20
N ILE A 135 2.27 -10.53 -1.52
CA ILE A 135 1.24 -11.02 -2.43
C ILE A 135 1.06 -12.54 -2.29
N GLU A 136 2.13 -13.33 -2.40
CA GLU A 136 2.02 -14.79 -2.29
C GLU A 136 1.58 -15.24 -0.89
N PRO A 137 2.08 -14.68 0.23
CA PRO A 137 1.57 -15.05 1.55
C PRO A 137 0.07 -14.77 1.74
N PHE A 138 -0.43 -13.64 1.24
CA PHE A 138 -1.86 -13.34 1.25
C PHE A 138 -2.63 -14.34 0.36
N TRP A 139 -2.12 -14.61 -0.84
CA TRP A 139 -2.80 -15.44 -1.82
C TRP A 139 -2.82 -16.92 -1.45
N ALA A 140 -1.73 -17.44 -0.86
CA ALA A 140 -1.63 -18.80 -0.36
C ALA A 140 -2.73 -19.14 0.68
N GLY A 141 -3.19 -18.15 1.44
CA GLY A 141 -4.32 -18.32 2.37
C GLY A 141 -5.68 -18.44 1.69
N ILE A 142 -5.87 -17.82 0.52
CA ILE A 142 -7.16 -17.73 -0.20
C ILE A 142 -7.29 -18.81 -1.28
N ARG A 143 -6.16 -19.17 -1.91
CA ARG A 143 -6.08 -20.11 -3.03
C ARG A 143 -6.86 -21.41 -2.79
N PRO A 144 -6.75 -22.10 -1.64
CA PRO A 144 -7.48 -23.36 -1.42
C PRO A 144 -9.01 -23.17 -1.43
N THR A 145 -9.50 -22.05 -0.90
CA THR A 145 -10.94 -21.71 -0.88
C THR A 145 -11.44 -21.46 -2.29
N VAL A 146 -10.69 -20.70 -3.09
CA VAL A 146 -11.00 -20.45 -4.51
C VAL A 146 -11.05 -21.75 -5.30
N GLU A 147 -10.06 -22.63 -5.13
CA GLU A 147 -10.01 -23.93 -5.81
C GLU A 147 -11.21 -24.82 -5.46
N ARG A 148 -11.62 -24.88 -4.18
CA ARG A 148 -12.81 -25.63 -3.76
C ARG A 148 -14.10 -25.05 -4.34
N LEU A 149 -14.25 -23.73 -4.38
CA LEU A 149 -15.40 -23.06 -4.97
C LEU A 149 -15.51 -23.32 -6.48
N MET A 150 -14.38 -23.32 -7.19
CA MET A 150 -14.33 -23.70 -8.60
C MET A 150 -14.65 -25.19 -8.80
N ALA A 151 -14.13 -26.06 -7.94
CA ALA A 151 -14.35 -27.51 -8.01
C ALA A 151 -15.82 -27.88 -7.84
N THR A 152 -16.53 -27.19 -6.93
CA THR A 152 -17.96 -27.39 -6.63
C THR A 152 -18.90 -26.63 -7.58
N GLY A 153 -18.35 -25.87 -8.53
CA GLY A 153 -19.10 -25.06 -9.49
C GLY A 153 -19.85 -23.89 -8.85
N ARG A 154 -19.39 -23.43 -7.68
CA ARG A 154 -19.89 -22.22 -6.99
C ARG A 154 -19.17 -20.96 -7.48
N MET A 155 -17.98 -21.10 -8.04
CA MET A 155 -17.24 -20.06 -8.77
C MET A 155 -16.96 -20.54 -10.21
N PRO A 156 -17.03 -19.65 -11.24
CA PRO A 156 -16.62 -19.99 -12.59
C PRO A 156 -15.16 -20.47 -12.64
N ARG A 157 -14.87 -21.50 -13.43
CA ARG A 157 -13.48 -21.95 -13.64
C ARG A 157 -12.75 -20.95 -14.53
N THR A 158 -11.65 -20.41 -14.03
CA THR A 158 -10.76 -19.49 -14.76
C THR A 158 -9.33 -19.64 -14.26
N ALA A 159 -8.38 -18.97 -14.92
CA ALA A 159 -7.00 -18.94 -14.49
C ALA A 159 -6.85 -18.15 -13.17
N MET A 160 -5.92 -18.59 -12.31
CA MET A 160 -5.80 -18.08 -10.94
C MET A 160 -5.37 -16.59 -10.90
N ASP A 161 -4.55 -16.17 -11.87
CA ASP A 161 -4.18 -14.78 -12.10
C ASP A 161 -5.42 -13.91 -12.42
N MET A 162 -6.38 -14.43 -13.19
CA MET A 162 -7.63 -13.72 -13.46
C MET A 162 -8.48 -13.54 -12.20
N VAL A 163 -8.52 -14.53 -11.30
CA VAL A 163 -9.19 -14.38 -9.99
C VAL A 163 -8.47 -13.34 -9.15
N PHE A 164 -7.14 -13.42 -9.10
CA PHE A 164 -6.32 -12.46 -8.38
C PHE A 164 -6.57 -11.02 -8.88
N PHE A 165 -6.57 -10.79 -10.19
CA PHE A 165 -6.84 -9.48 -10.78
C PHE A 165 -8.29 -9.03 -10.59
N ALA A 166 -9.26 -9.95 -10.61
CA ALA A 166 -10.65 -9.63 -10.32
C ALA A 166 -10.85 -9.13 -8.87
N ILE A 167 -10.08 -9.68 -7.91
CA ILE A 167 -10.13 -9.28 -6.50
C ILE A 167 -9.31 -8.02 -6.23
N THR A 168 -8.08 -7.94 -6.75
CA THR A 168 -7.14 -6.88 -6.39
C THR A 168 -7.21 -5.67 -7.32
N GLY A 169 -7.49 -5.89 -8.61
CA GLY A 169 -7.53 -4.83 -9.63
C GLY A 169 -8.50 -3.71 -9.29
N PRO A 170 -9.77 -3.97 -8.94
CA PRO A 170 -10.70 -2.89 -8.60
C PRO A 170 -10.30 -2.15 -7.31
N ALA A 171 -9.68 -2.82 -6.34
CA ALA A 171 -9.15 -2.16 -5.15
C ALA A 171 -7.99 -1.21 -5.48
N LEU A 172 -7.06 -1.61 -6.35
CA LEU A 172 -6.02 -0.71 -6.87
C LEU A 172 -6.65 0.45 -7.65
N ALA A 173 -7.68 0.17 -8.45
CA ALA A 173 -8.35 1.17 -9.26
C ALA A 173 -9.08 2.26 -8.45
N MET A 174 -9.41 2.00 -7.18
CA MET A 174 -10.01 2.99 -6.28
C MET A 174 -9.07 4.18 -6.01
N THR A 175 -7.76 4.03 -6.24
CA THR A 175 -6.76 5.12 -6.08
C THR A 175 -6.73 6.11 -7.24
N HIS A 176 -7.42 5.85 -8.35
CA HIS A 176 -7.49 6.74 -9.51
C HIS A 176 -8.43 7.93 -9.27
N GLU A 177 -8.24 8.67 -8.18
CA GLU A 177 -9.07 9.79 -7.77
C GLU A 177 -9.30 10.84 -8.88
N PRO A 178 -8.26 11.27 -9.65
CA PRO A 178 -8.47 12.27 -10.68
C PRO A 178 -9.44 11.82 -11.78
N LEU A 179 -9.44 10.52 -12.11
CA LEU A 179 -10.38 9.94 -13.06
C LEU A 179 -11.77 9.86 -12.41
N ALA A 180 -11.83 9.41 -11.16
CA ALA A 180 -13.08 9.26 -10.45
C ALA A 180 -13.83 10.60 -10.27
N TYR A 181 -13.12 11.70 -10.02
CA TYR A 181 -13.71 13.05 -9.99
C TYR A 181 -14.34 13.44 -11.34
N ARG A 182 -13.71 13.05 -12.45
CA ARG A 182 -14.27 13.29 -13.80
C ARG A 182 -15.49 12.44 -14.10
N LEU A 183 -15.65 11.32 -13.40
CA LEU A 183 -16.83 10.46 -13.44
C LEU A 183 -17.95 10.92 -12.48
N GLY A 184 -17.83 12.11 -11.86
CA GLY A 184 -18.88 12.73 -11.05
C GLY A 184 -18.78 12.51 -9.55
N ARG A 185 -17.68 11.92 -9.08
CA ARG A 185 -17.41 11.73 -7.66
C ARG A 185 -17.10 13.07 -6.99
N SER A 186 -17.57 13.27 -5.76
CA SER A 186 -17.29 14.48 -4.96
C SER A 186 -15.77 14.67 -4.78
N ARG A 187 -15.30 15.74 -4.14
CA ARG A 187 -13.90 15.86 -3.65
C ARG A 187 -13.80 15.81 -2.13
N ASP A 188 -14.92 16.03 -1.45
CA ASP A 188 -14.98 16.25 -0.01
C ASP A 188 -15.57 15.06 0.76
N TRP A 189 -15.22 13.83 0.38
CA TRP A 189 -15.85 12.63 0.93
C TRP A 189 -15.02 12.08 2.08
N ASN A 190 -15.74 11.82 3.17
CA ASN A 190 -15.20 11.48 4.48
C ASN A 190 -14.80 9.99 4.55
N VAL A 191 -14.21 9.60 5.68
CA VAL A 191 -13.75 8.21 5.91
C VAL A 191 -14.87 7.19 5.72
N ARG A 192 -16.08 7.48 6.23
CA ARG A 192 -17.25 6.59 6.11
C ARG A 192 -17.64 6.37 4.65
N GLU A 193 -17.69 7.43 3.84
CA GLU A 193 -18.04 7.30 2.41
C GLU A 193 -17.01 6.46 1.64
N ARG A 194 -15.73 6.48 2.04
CA ARG A 194 -14.69 5.61 1.45
C ARG A 194 -14.90 4.15 1.84
N GLU A 195 -15.21 3.88 3.10
CA GLU A 195 -15.51 2.53 3.60
C GLU A 195 -16.76 1.96 2.91
N GLU A 196 -17.84 2.75 2.80
CA GLU A 196 -19.07 2.37 2.10
C GLU A 196 -18.81 2.06 0.62
N SER A 197 -17.98 2.87 -0.05
CA SER A 197 -17.57 2.59 -1.43
C SER A 197 -16.71 1.32 -1.56
N ALA A 198 -15.88 1.02 -0.57
CA ALA A 198 -15.04 -0.17 -0.53
C ALA A 198 -15.91 -1.43 -0.38
N GLU A 199 -16.88 -1.39 0.52
CA GLU A 199 -17.86 -2.47 0.71
C GLU A 199 -18.75 -2.67 -0.52
N ALA A 200 -19.23 -1.59 -1.13
CA ALA A 200 -20.01 -1.66 -2.35
C ALA A 200 -19.21 -2.32 -3.50
N MET A 201 -17.93 -1.98 -3.63
CA MET A 201 -17.05 -2.58 -4.65
C MET A 201 -16.75 -4.05 -4.34
N ALA A 202 -16.46 -4.40 -3.08
CA ALA A 202 -16.28 -5.79 -2.66
C ALA A 202 -17.52 -6.63 -2.99
N ASN A 203 -18.72 -6.13 -2.67
CA ASN A 203 -19.98 -6.79 -2.99
C ASN A 203 -20.17 -6.99 -4.50
N LEU A 204 -19.82 -5.99 -5.32
CA LEU A 204 -19.91 -6.09 -6.77
C LEU A 204 -18.99 -7.19 -7.31
N VAL A 205 -17.74 -7.22 -6.85
CA VAL A 205 -16.75 -8.24 -7.22
C VAL A 205 -17.22 -9.64 -6.78
N MET A 206 -17.66 -9.76 -5.53
CA MET A 206 -18.12 -11.05 -4.99
C MET A 206 -19.35 -11.59 -5.71
N ARG A 207 -20.30 -10.73 -6.11
CA ARG A 207 -21.45 -11.17 -6.94
C ARG A 207 -21.03 -11.67 -8.31
N GLY A 208 -19.98 -11.10 -8.89
CA GLY A 208 -19.42 -11.57 -10.16
C GLY A 208 -18.69 -12.91 -10.03
N LEU A 209 -17.97 -13.11 -8.94
CA LEU A 209 -17.21 -14.33 -8.67
C LEU A 209 -18.07 -15.48 -8.13
N LEU A 210 -19.15 -15.17 -7.41
CA LEU A 210 -20.08 -16.13 -6.82
C LEU A 210 -21.50 -15.87 -7.35
N PRO A 211 -21.77 -16.21 -8.62
CA PRO A 211 -23.09 -15.99 -9.19
C PRO A 211 -24.14 -16.82 -8.44
N HIS A 212 -25.26 -16.18 -8.07
CA HIS A 212 -26.40 -16.90 -7.50
C HIS A 212 -26.88 -17.97 -8.50
N ARG A 213 -26.91 -19.22 -8.07
CA ARG A 213 -27.56 -20.28 -8.85
C ARG A 213 -29.06 -19.96 -8.86
N SER A 214 -29.59 -19.68 -10.05
CA SER A 214 -31.04 -19.60 -10.29
C SER A 214 -31.69 -20.96 -10.12
#